data_AF-A0A1X1ZFA9-F1
#
_entry.id   AF-A0A1X1ZFA9-F1
#
_cell.length_a   1.000
_cell.length_b   1.000
_cell.length_c   1.000
_cell.angle_alpha   90.00
_cell.angle_beta   90.00
_cell.angle_gamma   90.00
#
_symmetry.space_group_name_H-M   'P 1'
#
loop_
_entity.id
_entity.type
_entity.pdbx_description
1 polymer ?
#
loop_
_entity_poly.entity_id
_entity_poly.type
_entity_poly.pdbx_seq_one_letter_code
_entity_poly.pdbx_strand_id
1 'polypeptide(L)'
;MAYMGGMVSRNGDPALSIGFEWTREMQETSYIRQKVLLDVRSAGVQWPVSGNWNPVDDLEGLEKFAIQSRQIGYVGLTCMPVAEHVEVINRVFTPSQEEVDYWAEIVPIVDAAKTDVVVGGQVLPPNKAKWGRRRLQLAAYYGLVPSEDRARLTAEHVGGLTTHVRALVQPATGSVDGPGSTPTNGT
;
A
#
# COMPACT_ATOMS: atom_id res chain seq x y z
N MET A 1 -1.03 1.25 22.55
CA MET A 1 -0.58 -0.09 22.09
C MET A 1 -0.09 0.07 20.66
N ALA A 2 1.24 0.06 20.44
CA ALA A 2 1.82 0.35 19.12
C ALA A 2 1.80 -0.87 18.17
N TYR A 3 1.80 -2.09 18.74
CA TYR A 3 1.81 -3.34 17.98
C TYR A 3 1.02 -4.39 18.75
N MET A 4 0.13 -5.11 18.05
CA MET A 4 -0.60 -6.26 18.56
C MET A 4 -0.78 -7.22 17.40
N GLY A 5 -0.50 -8.51 17.61
CA GLY A 5 -0.55 -9.53 16.59
C GLY A 5 -0.71 -10.91 17.18
N GLY A 6 -1.26 -11.84 16.38
CA GLY A 6 -1.38 -13.25 16.76
C GLY A 6 -0.02 -13.91 16.72
N MET A 7 0.72 -13.87 17.84
CA MET A 7 2.01 -14.55 17.95
C MET A 7 1.77 -16.04 18.15
N VAL A 8 1.97 -16.81 17.08
CA VAL A 8 1.71 -18.24 17.04
C VAL A 8 3.00 -18.95 16.66
N SER A 9 3.44 -19.88 17.49
CA SER A 9 4.70 -20.58 17.33
C SER A 9 4.59 -22.02 17.78
N ARG A 10 5.54 -22.86 17.33
CA ARG A 10 5.62 -24.26 17.73
C ARG A 10 5.77 -24.35 19.25
N ASN A 11 4.82 -25.03 19.90
CA ASN A 11 4.74 -25.19 21.36
C ASN A 11 4.66 -23.86 22.14
N GLY A 12 4.19 -22.78 21.52
CA GLY A 12 3.98 -21.49 22.19
C GLY A 12 2.71 -21.45 23.04
N ASP A 13 2.52 -20.35 23.78
CA ASP A 13 1.37 -20.18 24.69
C ASP A 13 0.00 -20.40 24.03
N PRO A 14 -0.24 -19.96 22.77
CA PRO A 14 -1.51 -20.28 22.10
C PRO A 14 -1.68 -21.78 21.86
N ALA A 15 -0.62 -22.50 21.49
CA ALA A 15 -0.69 -23.96 21.30
C ALA A 15 -1.00 -24.66 22.62
N LEU A 16 -0.39 -24.21 23.72
CA LEU A 16 -0.70 -24.70 25.08
C LEU A 16 -2.16 -24.40 25.47
N SER A 17 -2.65 -23.20 25.13
CA SER A 17 -3.95 -22.71 25.59
C SER A 17 -5.14 -23.39 24.90
N ILE A 18 -5.05 -23.62 23.60
CA ILE A 18 -6.16 -24.17 22.81
C ILE A 18 -5.88 -25.55 22.22
N GLY A 19 -4.67 -26.08 22.39
CA GLY A 19 -4.31 -27.44 22.02
C GLY A 19 -4.14 -27.68 20.52
N PHE A 20 -3.85 -26.66 19.70
CA PHE A 20 -3.56 -26.89 18.29
C PHE A 20 -2.19 -27.57 18.13
N GLU A 21 -2.08 -28.45 17.15
CA GLU A 21 -0.81 -29.03 16.74
C GLU A 21 -0.17 -28.15 15.66
N TRP A 22 1.03 -27.64 15.94
CA TRP A 22 1.73 -26.76 15.01
C TRP A 22 2.13 -27.49 13.73
N THR A 23 1.84 -26.86 12.59
CA THR A 23 2.26 -27.34 11.26
C THR A 23 3.19 -26.34 10.58
N ARG A 24 3.94 -26.79 9.57
CA ARG A 24 4.81 -25.88 8.81
C ARG A 24 4.01 -24.93 7.92
N GLU A 25 2.80 -25.32 7.53
CA GLU A 25 1.92 -24.58 6.65
C GLU A 25 1.23 -23.41 7.36
N MET A 26 1.18 -23.44 8.70
CA MET A 26 0.59 -22.42 9.59
C MET A 26 -0.91 -22.18 9.36
N GLN A 27 -1.61 -23.13 8.74
CA GLN A 27 -3.04 -23.00 8.42
C GLN A 27 -3.94 -23.20 9.65
N GLU A 28 -3.51 -24.04 10.59
CA GLU A 28 -4.19 -24.27 11.86
C GLU A 28 -4.30 -22.98 12.70
N THR A 29 -3.41 -22.01 12.46
CA THR A 29 -3.39 -20.72 13.17
C THR A 29 -4.09 -19.59 12.41
N SER A 30 -4.58 -19.84 11.19
CA SER A 30 -5.14 -18.80 10.31
C SER A 30 -6.29 -18.04 10.95
N TYR A 31 -7.24 -18.75 11.58
CA TYR A 31 -8.39 -18.11 12.24
C TYR A 31 -7.96 -17.19 13.39
N ILE A 32 -7.02 -17.62 14.22
CA ILE A 32 -6.50 -16.83 15.35
C ILE A 32 -5.86 -15.54 14.83
N ARG A 33 -4.98 -15.66 13.81
CA ARG A 33 -4.30 -14.51 13.21
C ARG A 33 -5.29 -13.51 12.60
N GLN A 34 -6.33 -14.00 11.93
CA GLN A 34 -7.37 -13.16 11.32
C GLN A 34 -8.26 -12.49 12.37
N LYS A 35 -8.69 -13.22 13.41
CA LYS A 35 -9.51 -12.65 14.49
C LYS A 35 -8.77 -11.54 15.23
N VAL A 36 -7.51 -11.78 15.60
CA VAL A 36 -6.65 -10.75 16.22
C VAL A 36 -6.49 -9.55 15.29
N LEU A 37 -6.24 -9.78 14.00
CA LEU A 37 -6.10 -8.66 13.04
C LEU A 37 -7.36 -7.79 12.98
N LEU A 38 -8.55 -8.40 12.94
CA LEU A 38 -9.83 -7.66 12.94
C LEU A 38 -10.00 -6.84 14.22
N ASP A 39 -9.67 -7.41 15.38
CA ASP A 39 -9.78 -6.71 16.67
C ASP A 39 -8.79 -5.53 16.74
N VAL A 40 -7.56 -5.74 16.29
CA VAL A 40 -6.50 -4.72 16.23
C VAL A 40 -6.90 -3.56 15.34
N ARG A 41 -7.46 -3.86 14.16
CA ARG A 41 -7.98 -2.83 13.23
C ARG A 41 -9.17 -2.09 13.83
N SER A 42 -10.07 -2.80 14.51
CA SER A 42 -11.25 -2.21 15.17
C SER A 42 -10.85 -1.30 16.33
N ALA A 43 -9.74 -1.60 17.00
CA ALA A 43 -9.12 -0.76 18.02
C ALA A 43 -8.34 0.45 17.45
N GLY A 44 -8.38 0.68 16.13
CA GLY A 44 -7.73 1.83 15.49
C GLY A 44 -6.23 1.68 15.25
N VAL A 45 -5.65 0.50 15.47
CA VAL A 45 -4.22 0.26 15.22
C VAL A 45 -3.99 0.15 13.71
N GLN A 46 -3.20 1.09 13.19
CA GLN A 46 -3.00 1.22 11.76
C GLN A 46 -1.96 0.25 11.19
N TRP A 47 -0.96 -0.16 11.96
CA TRP A 47 0.17 -0.94 11.46
C TRP A 47 0.36 -2.24 12.28
N PRO A 48 -0.56 -3.20 12.12
CA PRO A 48 -0.48 -4.48 12.84
C PRO A 48 0.71 -5.31 12.33
N VAL A 49 1.44 -5.88 13.28
CA VAL A 49 2.58 -6.78 13.04
C VAL A 49 2.23 -8.15 13.61
N SER A 50 2.47 -9.22 12.86
CA SER A 50 2.15 -10.60 13.28
C SER A 50 3.31 -11.24 14.07
N GLY A 51 3.14 -12.51 14.44
CA GLY A 51 4.14 -13.31 15.16
C GLY A 51 5.42 -13.60 14.39
N ASN A 52 6.33 -14.32 15.05
CA ASN A 52 7.61 -14.72 14.49
C ASN A 52 7.57 -16.13 13.88
N TRP A 53 8.65 -16.50 13.20
CA TRP A 53 8.91 -17.84 12.72
C TRP A 53 10.09 -18.42 13.52
N ASN A 54 9.85 -19.49 14.26
CA ASN A 54 10.85 -20.07 15.16
C ASN A 54 11.90 -20.95 14.49
N PRO A 55 11.58 -21.77 13.45
CA PRO A 55 12.58 -22.58 12.78
C PRO A 55 13.63 -21.69 12.07
N VAL A 56 14.78 -21.47 12.73
CA VAL A 56 15.78 -20.47 12.32
C VAL A 56 16.34 -20.75 10.93
N ASP A 57 16.61 -22.01 10.61
CA ASP A 57 17.22 -22.41 9.33
C ASP A 57 16.21 -22.53 8.18
N ASP A 58 14.91 -22.42 8.45
CA ASP A 58 13.85 -22.58 7.45
C ASP A 58 13.38 -21.23 6.90
N LEU A 59 14.21 -20.64 6.03
CA LEU A 59 13.92 -19.36 5.38
C LEU A 59 12.76 -19.45 4.38
N GLU A 60 12.56 -20.60 3.76
CA GLU A 60 11.45 -20.83 2.83
C GLU A 60 10.10 -20.82 3.58
N GLY A 61 10.04 -21.52 4.73
CA GLY A 61 8.89 -21.49 5.63
C GLY A 61 8.60 -20.08 6.14
N LEU A 62 9.64 -19.33 6.53
CA LEU A 62 9.53 -17.93 6.91
C LEU A 62 8.91 -17.07 5.80
N GLU A 63 9.42 -17.17 4.57
CA GLU A 63 8.92 -16.40 3.43
C GLU A 63 7.44 -16.70 3.15
N LYS A 64 7.06 -17.98 3.15
CA LYS A 64 5.66 -18.40 2.99
C LYS A 64 4.78 -17.84 4.11
N PHE A 65 5.22 -17.91 5.36
CA PHE A 65 4.49 -17.38 6.51
C PHE A 65 4.34 -15.84 6.45
N ALA A 66 5.39 -15.14 6.04
CA ALA A 66 5.38 -13.70 5.82
C ALA A 66 4.40 -13.30 4.71
N ILE A 67 4.40 -14.01 3.58
CA ILE A 67 3.46 -13.79 2.47
C ILE A 67 2.02 -14.00 2.93
N GLN A 68 1.71 -15.11 3.61
CA GLN A 68 0.37 -15.37 4.15
C GLN A 68 -0.07 -14.25 5.11
N SER A 69 0.82 -13.82 6.00
CA SER A 69 0.52 -12.76 6.97
C SER A 69 0.28 -11.41 6.30
N ARG A 70 1.06 -11.07 5.25
CA ARG A 70 0.85 -9.89 4.42
C ARG A 70 -0.50 -9.95 3.70
N GLN A 71 -0.84 -11.10 3.10
CA GLN A 71 -2.07 -11.30 2.34
C GLN A 71 -3.34 -11.10 3.18
N ILE A 72 -3.33 -11.51 4.45
CA ILE A 72 -4.48 -11.29 5.34
C ILE A 72 -4.55 -9.85 5.89
N GLY A 73 -3.47 -9.05 5.79
CA GLY A 73 -3.49 -7.61 6.08
C GLY A 73 -2.58 -7.13 7.22
N TYR A 74 -1.65 -7.97 7.69
CA TYR A 74 -0.53 -7.52 8.51
C TYR A 74 0.47 -6.73 7.66
N VAL A 75 1.24 -5.86 8.32
CA VAL A 75 2.24 -5.01 7.66
C VAL A 75 3.65 -5.30 8.12
N GLY A 76 3.89 -6.40 8.83
CA GLY A 76 5.20 -6.86 9.23
C GLY A 76 5.12 -8.12 10.09
N LEU A 77 6.28 -8.65 10.47
CA LEU A 77 6.42 -9.70 11.47
C LEU A 77 7.37 -9.26 12.59
N THR A 78 7.14 -9.80 13.79
CA THR A 78 8.21 -9.92 14.77
C THR A 78 9.22 -10.95 14.27
N CYS A 79 10.51 -10.74 14.51
CA CYS A 79 11.56 -11.58 13.96
C CYS A 79 12.51 -12.10 15.04
N MET A 80 13.11 -13.26 14.78
CA MET A 80 14.27 -13.71 15.54
C MET A 80 15.46 -12.79 15.22
N PRO A 81 16.40 -12.56 16.15
CA PRO A 81 17.55 -11.67 15.94
C PRO A 81 18.61 -12.35 15.05
N VAL A 82 18.22 -12.66 13.81
CA VAL A 82 19.01 -13.33 12.77
C VAL A 82 18.89 -12.47 11.50
N ALA A 83 20.02 -12.10 10.90
CA ALA A 83 20.05 -11.11 9.82
C ALA A 83 19.23 -11.55 8.60
N GLU A 84 19.34 -12.82 8.24
CA GLU A 84 18.64 -13.45 7.12
C GLU A 84 17.11 -13.39 7.30
N HIS A 85 16.62 -13.48 8.54
CA HIS A 85 15.18 -13.34 8.82
C HIS A 85 14.72 -11.91 8.54
N VAL A 86 15.50 -10.92 8.98
CA VAL A 86 15.20 -9.50 8.75
C VAL A 86 15.15 -9.20 7.25
N GLU A 87 16.11 -9.74 6.48
CA GLU A 87 16.15 -9.57 5.02
C GLU A 87 14.91 -10.16 4.33
N VAL A 88 14.55 -11.41 4.66
CA VAL A 88 13.37 -12.07 4.08
C VAL A 88 12.08 -11.30 4.42
N ILE A 89 11.91 -10.91 5.68
CA ILE A 89 10.71 -10.19 6.14
C ILE A 89 10.62 -8.83 5.44
N ASN A 90 11.69 -8.05 5.43
CA ASN A 90 11.68 -6.74 4.76
C ASN A 90 11.39 -6.87 3.27
N ARG A 91 11.99 -7.85 2.59
CA ARG A 91 11.71 -8.11 1.16
C ARG A 91 10.23 -8.41 0.90
N VAL A 92 9.59 -9.21 1.75
CA VAL A 92 8.18 -9.60 1.57
C VAL A 92 7.21 -8.44 1.83
N PHE A 93 7.47 -7.62 2.86
CA PHE A 93 6.54 -6.57 3.29
C PHE A 93 6.76 -5.21 2.64
N THR A 94 7.98 -4.93 2.15
CA THR A 94 8.27 -3.69 1.43
C THR A 94 7.49 -3.67 0.11
N PRO A 95 6.64 -2.67 -0.14
CA PRO A 95 5.96 -2.49 -1.42
C PRO A 95 6.96 -2.35 -2.57
N SER A 96 6.59 -2.79 -3.79
CA SER A 96 7.41 -2.50 -4.96
C SER A 96 7.29 -1.03 -5.35
N GLN A 97 8.33 -0.48 -6.00
CA GLN A 97 8.27 0.90 -6.52
C GLN A 97 7.10 1.09 -7.50
N GLU A 98 6.84 0.10 -8.35
CA GLU A 98 5.69 0.08 -9.26
C GLU A 98 4.36 0.25 -8.51
N GLU A 99 4.20 -0.41 -7.36
CA GLU A 99 2.99 -0.28 -6.56
C GLU A 99 2.84 1.14 -5.98
N VAL A 100 3.95 1.71 -5.50
CA VAL A 100 3.98 3.08 -4.96
C VAL A 100 3.62 4.10 -6.04
N ASP A 101 4.24 3.97 -7.22
CA ASP A 101 4.04 4.84 -8.37
C ASP A 101 2.61 4.75 -8.90
N TYR A 102 2.06 3.54 -8.98
CA TYR A 102 0.67 3.32 -9.35
C TYR A 102 -0.29 4.07 -8.41
N TRP A 103 -0.16 3.90 -7.09
CA TRP A 103 -1.05 4.59 -6.15
C TRP A 103 -0.86 6.10 -6.15
N ALA A 104 0.36 6.59 -6.42
CA ALA A 104 0.64 8.01 -6.54
C ALA A 104 -0.10 8.67 -7.73
N GLU A 105 -0.37 7.91 -8.80
CA GLU A 105 -1.16 8.39 -9.94
C GLU A 105 -2.67 8.18 -9.76
N ILE A 106 -3.09 7.05 -9.18
CA ILE A 106 -4.52 6.76 -9.01
C ILE A 106 -5.20 7.73 -8.04
N VAL A 107 -4.54 8.09 -6.93
CA VAL A 107 -5.14 8.95 -5.90
C VAL A 107 -5.62 10.30 -6.47
N PRO A 108 -4.79 11.12 -7.15
CA PRO A 108 -5.24 12.41 -7.69
C PRO A 108 -6.30 12.28 -8.78
N ILE A 109 -6.21 11.24 -9.63
CA ILE A 109 -7.21 10.98 -10.67
C ILE A 109 -8.60 10.75 -10.07
N VAL A 110 -8.67 9.86 -9.07
CA VAL A 110 -9.95 9.50 -8.43
C VAL A 110 -10.49 10.66 -7.60
N ASP A 111 -9.63 11.38 -6.87
CA ASP A 111 -10.02 12.55 -6.08
C ASP A 111 -10.60 13.68 -6.97
N ALA A 112 -10.04 13.88 -8.17
CA ALA A 112 -10.52 14.89 -9.12
C ALA A 112 -11.88 14.54 -9.73
N ALA A 113 -12.11 13.26 -10.04
CA ALA A 113 -13.32 12.83 -10.74
C ALA A 113 -14.58 12.83 -9.87
N LYS A 114 -14.45 12.58 -8.55
CA LYS A 114 -15.56 12.50 -7.58
C LYS A 114 -16.66 11.48 -7.93
N THR A 115 -16.36 10.57 -8.84
CA THR A 115 -17.25 9.54 -9.39
C THR A 115 -16.41 8.34 -9.83
N ASP A 116 -17.04 7.31 -10.36
CA ASP A 116 -16.34 6.16 -10.93
C ASP A 116 -15.62 6.55 -12.23
N VAL A 117 -14.36 6.12 -12.35
CA VAL A 117 -13.51 6.32 -13.55
C VAL A 117 -12.95 5.01 -14.05
N VAL A 118 -12.61 4.93 -15.33
CA VAL A 118 -11.92 3.78 -15.92
C VAL A 118 -10.45 4.15 -16.14
N VAL A 119 -9.53 3.38 -15.54
CA VAL A 119 -8.08 3.51 -15.76
C VAL A 119 -7.54 2.15 -16.15
N GLY A 120 -6.85 2.05 -17.30
CA GLY A 120 -6.30 0.79 -17.78
C GLY A 120 -7.35 -0.33 -17.95
N GLY A 121 -8.58 0.03 -18.32
CA GLY A 121 -9.71 -0.91 -18.46
C GLY A 121 -10.37 -1.34 -17.15
N GLN A 122 -9.96 -0.80 -16.00
CA GLN A 122 -10.58 -1.10 -14.70
C GLN A 122 -11.41 0.06 -14.17
N VAL A 123 -12.62 -0.23 -13.70
CA VAL A 123 -13.47 0.75 -13.01
C VAL A 123 -12.92 0.98 -11.59
N LEU A 124 -12.66 2.25 -11.28
CA LEU A 124 -12.14 2.74 -10.02
C LEU A 124 -13.17 3.65 -9.35
N PRO A 125 -13.83 3.18 -8.27
CA PRO A 125 -14.74 4.00 -7.50
C PRO A 125 -14.01 5.02 -6.61
N PRO A 126 -14.69 6.08 -6.12
CA PRO A 126 -14.10 7.14 -5.29
C PRO A 126 -13.33 6.65 -4.06
N ASN A 127 -13.73 5.51 -3.48
CA ASN A 127 -13.05 4.98 -2.30
C ASN A 127 -11.62 4.48 -2.59
N LYS A 128 -11.24 4.26 -3.86
CA LYS A 128 -9.88 3.87 -4.26
C LYS A 128 -8.83 4.89 -3.84
N ALA A 129 -9.17 6.17 -3.75
CA ALA A 129 -8.24 7.17 -3.21
C ALA A 129 -7.89 6.93 -1.72
N LYS A 130 -8.83 6.40 -0.92
CA LYS A 130 -8.55 6.01 0.47
C LYS A 130 -7.59 4.82 0.53
N TRP A 131 -7.74 3.87 -0.37
CA TRP A 131 -6.82 2.74 -0.51
C TRP A 131 -5.42 3.23 -0.88
N GLY A 132 -5.31 4.03 -1.94
CA GLY A 132 -4.02 4.56 -2.39
C GLY A 132 -3.30 5.37 -1.33
N ARG A 133 -4.00 6.28 -0.63
CA ARG A 133 -3.42 7.03 0.49
C ARG A 133 -2.86 6.11 1.58
N ARG A 134 -3.57 5.03 1.93
CA ARG A 134 -3.08 4.07 2.93
C ARG A 134 -1.83 3.32 2.45
N ARG A 135 -1.77 2.95 1.17
CA ARG A 135 -0.61 2.25 0.57
C ARG A 135 0.60 3.18 0.46
N LEU A 136 0.41 4.43 0.04
CA LEU A 136 1.46 5.45 0.02
C LEU A 136 1.98 5.76 1.42
N GLN A 137 1.10 5.87 2.42
CA GLN A 137 1.53 6.08 3.80
C GLN A 137 2.36 4.90 4.30
N LEU A 138 1.95 3.65 4.00
CA LEU A 138 2.74 2.46 4.35
C LEU A 138 4.12 2.48 3.66
N ALA A 139 4.16 2.82 2.37
CA ALA A 139 5.41 2.93 1.62
C ALA A 139 6.37 3.96 2.26
N ALA A 140 5.85 5.10 2.72
CA ALA A 140 6.66 6.09 3.44
C ALA A 140 7.23 5.56 4.76
N TYR A 141 6.50 4.69 5.49
CA TYR A 141 7.05 4.00 6.67
C TYR A 141 8.21 3.05 6.32
N TYR A 142 8.25 2.54 5.08
CA TYR A 142 9.35 1.76 4.53
C TYR A 142 10.45 2.63 3.89
N GLY A 143 10.34 3.96 3.95
CA GLY A 143 11.29 4.88 3.33
C GLY A 143 11.16 4.99 1.81
N LEU A 144 10.06 4.50 1.23
CA LEU A 144 9.78 4.61 -0.20
C LEU A 144 8.95 5.86 -0.50
N VAL A 145 9.30 6.54 -1.60
CA VAL A 145 8.57 7.68 -2.14
C VAL A 145 8.24 7.42 -3.61
N PRO A 146 7.18 8.04 -4.16
CA PRO A 146 6.89 7.93 -5.59
C PRO A 146 8.03 8.46 -6.44
N SER A 147 8.34 7.75 -7.53
CA SER A 147 9.36 8.14 -8.50
C SER A 147 8.94 9.41 -9.24
N GLU A 148 9.91 10.25 -9.62
CA GLU A 148 9.64 11.46 -10.41
C GLU A 148 9.22 11.14 -11.85
N ASP A 149 9.75 10.05 -12.41
CA ASP A 149 9.57 9.55 -13.77
C ASP A 149 8.43 8.53 -13.93
N ARG A 150 7.61 8.35 -12.88
CA ARG A 150 6.48 7.42 -12.89
C ARG A 150 5.54 7.66 -14.08
N ALA A 151 5.02 6.55 -14.64
CA ALA A 151 4.14 6.58 -15.79
C ALA A 151 2.86 7.39 -15.49
N ARG A 152 2.47 8.28 -16.41
CA ARG A 152 1.23 9.06 -16.29
C ARG A 152 0.04 8.23 -16.78
N LEU A 153 -0.95 8.04 -15.91
CA LEU A 153 -2.17 7.30 -16.24
C LEU A 153 -3.26 8.23 -16.74
N THR A 154 -4.05 7.75 -17.70
CA THR A 154 -5.23 8.45 -18.23
C THR A 154 -6.51 7.79 -17.72
N ALA A 155 -7.53 8.61 -17.47
CA ALA A 155 -8.82 8.15 -16.96
C ALA A 155 -9.97 8.55 -17.87
N GLU A 156 -10.93 7.66 -18.02
CA GLU A 156 -12.19 7.88 -18.73
C GLU A 156 -13.36 7.88 -17.75
N HIS A 157 -14.42 8.63 -18.02
CA HIS A 157 -15.61 8.63 -17.17
C HIS A 157 -16.51 7.42 -17.47
N VAL A 158 -17.03 6.76 -16.43
CA VAL A 158 -18.00 5.67 -16.59
C VAL A 158 -19.34 6.27 -17.03
N GLY A 159 -19.86 5.90 -18.22
CA GLY A 159 -21.20 6.31 -18.67
C GLY A 159 -21.26 7.22 -19.90
N GLY A 160 -20.17 7.36 -20.66
CA GLY A 160 -20.26 7.85 -22.04
C GLY A 160 -20.36 9.37 -22.17
N LEU A 161 -19.28 10.07 -21.80
CA LEU A 161 -18.77 11.28 -22.44
C LEU A 161 -17.33 11.39 -21.95
N THR A 162 -16.35 11.21 -22.84
CA THR A 162 -14.92 11.23 -22.52
C THR A 162 -14.51 12.64 -22.09
N THR A 163 -14.77 13.01 -20.83
CA THR A 163 -14.14 14.18 -20.23
C THR A 163 -12.69 13.79 -19.98
N HIS A 164 -11.81 14.15 -20.91
CA HIS A 164 -10.37 13.98 -20.73
C HIS A 164 -9.97 14.81 -19.50
N VAL A 165 -9.71 14.16 -18.37
CA VAL A 165 -9.13 14.83 -17.21
C VAL A 165 -7.67 15.10 -17.55
N ARG A 166 -7.42 16.21 -18.26
CA ARG A 166 -6.09 16.69 -18.64
C ARG A 166 -5.79 17.98 -17.91
N ALA A 167 -5.38 17.90 -16.64
CA ALA A 167 -4.89 19.05 -15.85
C ALA A 167 -4.30 18.49 -14.52
N LEU A 168 -3.11 18.82 -14.00
CA LEU A 168 -2.21 19.98 -14.15
C LEU A 168 -0.79 19.59 -13.65
N VAL A 169 0.20 19.45 -14.53
CA VAL A 169 1.61 19.78 -14.22
C VAL A 169 2.29 20.18 -15.54
N GLN A 170 2.23 21.47 -15.89
CA GLN A 170 3.24 22.10 -16.74
C GLN A 170 3.59 23.46 -16.13
N PRO A 171 4.89 23.78 -15.94
CA PRO A 171 5.29 25.10 -15.50
C PRO A 171 5.01 26.11 -16.62
N ALA A 172 4.41 27.24 -16.25
CA ALA A 172 4.24 28.37 -17.15
C ALA A 172 5.60 29.03 -17.41
N THR A 173 6.24 28.69 -18.53
CA THR A 173 7.36 29.46 -19.08
C THR A 173 7.29 29.48 -20.60
N GLY A 174 7.06 30.66 -21.20
CA GLY A 174 7.23 30.85 -22.64
C GLY A 174 6.42 32.01 -23.23
N SER A 175 7.05 33.18 -23.26
CA SER A 175 6.71 34.42 -23.97
C SER A 175 6.36 34.25 -25.46
N VAL A 176 5.50 35.13 -26.00
CA VAL A 176 5.62 35.65 -27.37
C VAL A 176 5.17 37.12 -27.44
N ASP A 177 6.06 37.95 -27.98
CA ASP A 177 5.89 39.35 -28.35
C ASP A 177 5.00 39.58 -29.59
N GLY A 178 4.21 40.67 -29.56
CA GLY A 178 3.92 41.62 -30.67
C GLY A 178 2.81 41.28 -31.70
N PRO A 179 2.27 42.27 -32.46
CA PRO A 179 2.70 43.67 -32.61
C PRO A 179 1.60 44.77 -32.55
N GLY A 180 2.01 45.98 -32.12
CA GLY A 180 1.72 47.30 -32.70
C GLY A 180 0.28 47.82 -32.94
N SER A 181 -0.11 48.85 -32.19
CA SER A 181 -0.79 50.04 -32.75
C SER A 181 -0.48 51.30 -31.91
N THR A 182 -0.19 52.38 -32.62
CA THR A 182 0.38 53.67 -32.16
C THR A 182 -0.72 54.73 -31.85
N PRO A 183 -0.40 55.99 -31.48
CA PRO A 183 -0.73 56.59 -30.18
C PRO A 183 -1.89 57.62 -30.22
N THR A 184 -2.38 58.05 -29.06
CA THR A 184 -3.13 59.31 -28.92
C THR A 184 -2.59 60.16 -27.76
N ASN A 185 -2.44 61.45 -28.06
CA ASN A 185 -1.84 62.52 -27.25
C ASN A 185 -2.77 63.04 -26.14
N GLY A 186 -2.16 63.53 -25.05
CA GLY A 186 -2.44 64.84 -24.44
C GLY A 186 -3.54 64.92 -23.38
N THR A 187 -3.17 65.10 -22.11
CA THR A 187 -2.96 66.40 -21.44
C THR A 187 -2.29 66.19 -20.08
#